data_AF-A0A2W1B7I8-F1
#
_entry.id   AF-A0A2W1B7I8-F1
#
_cell.length_a   1.000
_cell.length_b   1.000
_cell.length_c   1.000
_cell.angle_alpha   90.00
_cell.angle_beta   90.00
_cell.angle_gamma   90.00
#
_symmetry.space_group_name_H-M   'P 1'
#
loop_
_entity.id
_entity.type
_entity.pdbx_description
1 polymer ?
#
loop_
_entity_poly.entity_id
_entity_poly.type
_entity_poly.pdbx_seq_one_letter_code
_entity_poly.pdbx_strand_id
1 'polypeptide(L)'
;MKFLTNLNSKVNISIESRKNQTLLNIFSDDNSQRRIAKGVSSVRIGDEVVLKDFDFKSGAVYTINVCDNSDSSYDANVVMITPPNSIHILWLIPQYVVMTMGEVMFSVTGLEFSFTQAPASMKSVLQSVWLLTVAFGNLIVVLIVEGNFLDAQWKEFFLFAGLMLIDMLIFTTMAFKYKYNELRSSEENLAIEEIKLPEKNTQDKLDKN
;
A
#
# COMPACT_ATOMS: atom_id res chain seq x y z
N MET A 1 -21.36 9.86 12.85
CA MET A 1 -21.39 11.34 12.83
C MET A 1 -20.99 11.83 14.21
N LYS A 2 -20.16 12.87 14.28
CA LYS A 2 -19.76 13.50 15.54
C LYS A 2 -20.26 14.95 15.53
N PHE A 3 -20.83 15.42 16.63
CA PHE A 3 -21.16 16.83 16.78
C PHE A 3 -20.08 17.47 17.62
N LEU A 4 -19.60 18.63 17.19
CA LEU A 4 -18.73 19.49 17.98
C LEU A 4 -19.48 20.81 18.15
N THR A 5 -19.93 21.05 19.37
CA THR A 5 -20.78 22.18 19.73
C THR A 5 -20.01 23.09 20.67
N ASN A 6 -19.85 24.35 20.27
CA ASN A 6 -19.34 25.40 21.15
C ASN A 6 -20.49 26.39 21.38
N LEU A 7 -21.39 26.02 22.29
CA LEU A 7 -22.62 26.74 22.57
C LEU A 7 -22.64 27.13 24.05
N ASN A 8 -23.00 28.39 24.34
CA ASN A 8 -23.06 28.93 25.70
C ASN A 8 -24.25 28.38 26.52
N SER A 9 -25.18 27.68 25.86
CA SER A 9 -26.36 27.08 26.50
C SER A 9 -26.67 25.68 25.94
N LYS A 10 -27.39 24.87 26.72
CA LYS A 10 -27.84 23.54 26.31
C LYS A 10 -28.96 23.67 25.27
N VAL A 11 -28.65 23.38 24.01
CA VAL A 11 -29.60 23.40 22.89
C VAL A 11 -29.89 21.97 22.42
N ASN A 12 -31.10 21.73 21.91
CA ASN A 12 -31.46 20.46 21.29
C ASN A 12 -31.13 20.49 19.80
N ILE A 13 -30.36 19.52 19.35
CA ILE A 13 -30.05 19.29 17.94
C ILE A 13 -30.95 18.15 17.47
N SER A 14 -31.88 18.47 16.58
CA SER A 14 -32.79 17.52 15.97
C SER A 14 -32.44 17.31 14.51
N ILE A 15 -32.39 16.04 14.09
CA ILE A 15 -32.16 15.67 12.69
C ILE A 15 -33.46 15.14 12.15
N GLU A 16 -34.02 15.83 11.16
CA GLU A 16 -35.28 15.48 10.54
C GLU A 16 -35.03 14.90 9.15
N SER A 17 -35.64 13.74 8.88
CA SER A 17 -35.69 13.22 7.51
C SER A 17 -36.60 14.10 6.66
N ARG A 18 -36.45 14.07 5.33
CA ARG A 18 -37.36 14.72 4.36
C ARG A 18 -38.86 14.40 4.58
N LYS A 19 -39.19 13.33 5.31
CA LYS A 19 -40.55 12.97 5.75
C LYS A 19 -41.00 13.62 7.07
N ASN A 20 -40.29 14.64 7.56
CA ASN A 20 -40.52 15.33 8.83
C ASN A 20 -40.54 14.40 10.06
N GLN A 21 -39.81 13.28 9.97
CA GLN A 21 -39.62 12.36 11.10
C GLN A 21 -38.32 12.73 11.79
N THR A 22 -38.39 13.03 13.10
CA THR A 22 -37.21 13.25 13.94
C THR A 22 -36.44 11.93 14.07
N LEU A 23 -35.33 11.81 13.34
CA LEU A 23 -34.49 10.60 13.32
C LEU A 23 -33.56 10.54 14.53
N LEU A 24 -33.20 11.69 15.09
CA LEU A 24 -32.27 11.79 16.19
C LEU A 24 -32.50 13.09 16.95
N ASN A 25 -32.50 13.03 18.27
CA ASN A 25 -32.48 14.19 19.15
C ASN A 25 -31.24 14.05 20.05
N ILE A 26 -30.34 15.02 19.98
CA ILE A 26 -29.13 15.06 20.79
C ILE A 26 -29.05 16.41 21.48
N PHE A 27 -28.59 16.44 22.72
CA PHE A 27 -28.28 17.68 23.43
C PHE A 27 -26.88 18.19 23.05
N SER A 28 -26.67 19.50 22.97
CA SER A 28 -25.38 20.13 22.65
C SER A 28 -24.21 19.81 23.60
N ASP A 29 -24.43 19.06 24.68
CA ASP A 29 -23.39 18.60 25.61
C ASP A 29 -22.87 17.18 25.25
N ASP A 30 -23.61 16.46 24.40
CA ASP A 30 -23.30 15.09 24.01
C ASP A 30 -22.40 15.04 22.77
N ASN A 31 -21.09 14.91 23.01
CA ASN A 31 -20.07 14.70 21.98
C ASN A 31 -20.00 13.26 21.44
N SER A 32 -20.96 12.39 21.78
CA SER A 32 -20.94 10.99 21.35
C SER A 32 -21.17 10.85 19.85
N GLN A 33 -20.52 9.84 19.27
CA GLN A 33 -20.73 9.51 17.87
C GLN A 33 -22.04 8.73 17.71
N ARG A 34 -22.93 9.24 16.86
CA ARG A 34 -24.21 8.58 16.54
C ARG A 34 -24.22 8.11 15.09
N ARG A 35 -24.89 6.98 14.86
CA ARG A 35 -25.11 6.41 13.53
C ARG A 35 -26.44 6.93 12.99
N ILE A 36 -26.44 7.37 11.74
CA ILE A 36 -27.64 7.85 11.03
C ILE A 36 -27.77 7.02 9.75
N ALA A 37 -29.01 6.71 9.36
CA ALA A 37 -29.28 6.04 8.11
C ALA A 37 -28.91 6.95 6.91
N LYS A 38 -28.51 6.33 5.80
CA LYS A 38 -28.25 7.06 4.54
C LYS A 38 -29.50 7.81 4.09
N GLY A 39 -29.32 9.03 3.57
CA GLY A 39 -30.40 9.80 2.96
C GLY A 39 -30.34 11.29 3.24
N VAL A 40 -31.26 12.02 2.62
CA VAL A 40 -31.39 13.47 2.73
C VAL A 40 -32.07 13.82 4.05
N SER A 41 -31.35 14.53 4.91
CA SER A 41 -31.86 14.99 6.20
C SER A 41 -31.50 16.45 6.44
N SER A 42 -32.40 17.18 7.09
CA SER A 42 -32.16 18.54 7.58
C SER A 42 -31.73 18.49 9.04
N VAL A 43 -30.78 19.33 9.41
CA VAL A 43 -30.33 19.49 10.81
C VAL A 43 -30.91 20.79 11.33
N ARG A 44 -31.69 20.68 12.42
CA ARG A 44 -32.33 21.78 13.12
C ARG A 44 -31.71 21.91 14.52
N ILE A 45 -31.42 23.14 14.93
CA ILE A 45 -30.83 23.46 16.23
C ILE A 45 -31.82 24.37 16.94
N GLY A 46 -32.46 23.87 18.01
CA GLY A 46 -33.61 24.54 18.61
C GLY A 46 -34.78 24.64 17.62
N ASP A 47 -35.18 25.86 17.28
CA ASP A 47 -36.26 26.16 16.32
C ASP A 47 -35.74 26.59 14.93
N GLU A 48 -34.41 26.75 14.78
CA GLU A 48 -33.79 27.23 13.54
C GLU A 48 -33.25 26.07 12.69
N VAL A 49 -33.58 26.07 11.39
CA VAL A 49 -33.07 25.08 10.43
C VAL A 49 -31.73 25.58 9.89
N VAL A 50 -30.64 25.03 10.42
CA VAL A 50 -29.29 25.51 10.09
C VAL A 50 -28.74 24.82 8.84
N LEU A 51 -29.14 23.56 8.57
CA LEU A 51 -28.73 22.83 7.36
C LEU A 51 -29.94 22.19 6.71
N LYS A 52 -30.23 22.60 5.48
CA LYS A 52 -31.33 22.09 4.67
C LYS A 52 -30.81 21.12 3.62
N ASP A 53 -31.49 19.97 3.50
CA ASP A 53 -31.30 18.98 2.43
C ASP A 53 -29.85 18.46 2.27
N PHE A 54 -29.14 18.21 3.37
CA PHE A 54 -27.80 17.62 3.30
C PHE A 54 -27.91 16.10 3.03
N ASP A 55 -27.19 15.62 2.02
CA ASP A 55 -27.15 14.21 1.65
C ASP A 55 -26.08 13.44 2.44
N PHE A 56 -26.52 12.63 3.40
CA PHE A 56 -25.63 11.78 4.19
C PHE A 56 -25.36 10.48 3.44
N LYS A 57 -24.11 10.31 3.02
CA LYS A 57 -23.63 9.13 2.29
C LYS A 57 -23.11 8.05 3.25
N SER A 58 -23.26 6.78 2.85
CA SER A 58 -22.87 5.63 3.66
C SER A 58 -21.36 5.53 3.83
N GLY A 59 -20.90 5.21 5.05
CA GLY A 59 -19.48 5.06 5.37
C GLY A 59 -18.70 6.37 5.55
N ALA A 60 -19.32 7.53 5.30
CA ALA A 60 -18.70 8.82 5.57
C ALA A 60 -18.88 9.21 7.05
N VAL A 61 -17.83 9.80 7.61
CA VAL A 61 -17.88 10.43 8.93
C VAL A 61 -18.01 11.93 8.74
N TYR A 62 -19.16 12.45 9.10
CA TYR A 62 -19.43 13.89 9.11
C TYR A 62 -19.24 14.43 10.52
N THR A 63 -18.63 15.62 10.59
CA THR A 63 -18.60 16.46 11.77
C THR A 63 -19.35 17.74 11.50
N ILE A 64 -20.31 18.05 12.35
CA ILE A 64 -21.00 19.35 12.31
C ILE A 64 -20.43 20.19 13.43
N ASN A 65 -19.83 21.31 13.02
CA ASN A 65 -19.40 22.37 13.91
C ASN A 65 -20.53 23.36 14.03
N VAL A 66 -20.99 23.61 15.26
CA VAL A 66 -22.03 24.60 15.54
C VAL A 66 -21.42 25.75 16.33
N CYS A 67 -21.58 26.97 15.82
CA CYS A 67 -21.12 28.21 16.44
C CYS A 67 -22.31 29.12 16.75
N ASP A 68 -22.27 29.77 17.91
CA ASP A 68 -23.21 30.81 18.29
C ASP A 68 -22.79 32.13 17.64
N ASN A 69 -23.72 32.79 16.92
CA ASN A 69 -23.49 34.13 16.40
C ASN A 69 -24.10 35.16 17.36
N SER A 70 -23.47 36.33 17.45
CA SER A 70 -23.82 37.43 18.36
C SER A 70 -25.28 37.93 18.27
N ASP A 71 -26.00 37.56 17.22
CA ASP A 71 -27.39 37.92 16.92
C ASP A 71 -28.43 36.81 17.24
N SER A 72 -28.09 35.82 18.08
CA SER A 72 -28.98 34.67 18.42
C SER A 72 -29.32 33.75 17.24
N SER A 73 -28.52 33.78 16.18
CA SER A 73 -28.62 32.84 15.05
C SER A 73 -27.49 31.81 15.14
N TYR A 74 -27.80 30.55 14.83
CA TYR A 74 -26.82 29.46 14.87
C TYR A 74 -26.22 29.25 13.48
N ASP A 75 -24.90 29.32 13.35
CA ASP A 75 -24.20 28.88 12.13
C ASP A 75 -23.66 27.46 12.31
N ALA A 76 -23.88 26.60 11.32
CA ALA A 76 -23.38 25.23 11.34
C ALA A 76 -22.61 24.91 10.07
N ASN A 77 -21.34 24.56 10.26
CA ASN A 77 -20.47 24.12 9.19
C ASN A 77 -20.32 22.59 9.21
N VAL A 78 -20.58 21.93 8.08
CA VAL A 78 -20.40 20.48 7.94
C VAL A 78 -19.04 20.20 7.33
N VAL A 79 -18.18 19.52 8.10
CA VAL A 79 -16.89 19.03 7.64
C VAL A 79 -16.96 17.52 7.45
N MET A 80 -16.60 17.04 6.26
CA MET A 80 -16.45 15.62 5.98
C MET A 80 -15.05 15.18 6.43
N ILE A 81 -14.97 14.32 7.45
CA ILE A 81 -13.69 13.77 7.94
C ILE A 81 -13.28 12.56 7.12
N THR A 82 -14.24 11.69 6.79
CA THR A 82 -13.98 10.48 6.03
C THR A 82 -14.86 10.47 4.79
N PRO A 83 -14.28 10.30 3.60
CA PRO A 83 -15.05 10.22 2.37
C PRO A 83 -16.01 9.01 2.40
N PRO A 84 -17.14 9.12 1.70
CA PRO A 84 -18.10 8.03 1.63
C PRO A 84 -17.49 6.80 0.99
N ASN A 85 -17.89 5.63 1.51
CA ASN A 85 -17.41 4.38 0.97
C ASN A 85 -18.03 4.16 -0.43
N SER A 86 -17.20 4.25 -1.46
CA SER A 86 -17.62 4.16 -2.87
C SER A 86 -17.28 2.82 -3.52
N ILE A 87 -16.43 1.98 -2.89
CA ILE A 87 -15.88 0.77 -3.53
C ILE A 87 -15.90 -0.42 -2.55
N HIS A 88 -16.32 -1.58 -3.04
CA HIS A 88 -16.21 -2.83 -2.27
C HIS A 88 -14.75 -3.19 -2.03
N ILE A 89 -14.38 -3.51 -0.79
CA ILE A 89 -13.05 -4.01 -0.43
C ILE A 89 -12.62 -5.24 -1.26
N LEU A 90 -13.58 -6.03 -1.77
CA LEU A 90 -13.30 -7.17 -2.65
C LEU A 90 -12.54 -6.79 -3.93
N TRP A 91 -12.66 -5.55 -4.41
CA TRP A 91 -11.93 -5.10 -5.61
C TRP A 91 -10.42 -5.01 -5.40
N LEU A 92 -9.95 -5.05 -4.16
CA LEU A 92 -8.54 -5.05 -3.82
C LEU A 92 -7.90 -6.43 -4.00
N ILE A 93 -8.70 -7.50 -3.94
CA ILE A 93 -8.22 -8.89 -4.02
C ILE A 93 -7.52 -9.16 -5.36
N PRO A 94 -8.11 -8.87 -6.54
CA PRO A 94 -7.45 -9.15 -7.82
C PRO A 94 -6.11 -8.44 -7.98
N GLN A 95 -6.00 -7.20 -7.48
CA GLN A 95 -4.77 -6.42 -7.56
C GLN A 95 -3.64 -7.08 -6.76
N TYR A 96 -3.90 -7.50 -5.52
CA TYR A 96 -2.89 -8.18 -4.71
C TYR A 96 -2.48 -9.52 -5.30
N VAL A 97 -3.44 -10.28 -5.84
CA VAL A 97 -3.14 -11.57 -6.49
C VAL A 97 -2.21 -11.37 -7.68
N VAL A 98 -2.48 -10.41 -8.56
CA VAL A 98 -1.61 -10.14 -9.72
C VAL A 98 -0.22 -9.63 -9.30
N MET A 99 -0.16 -8.72 -8.32
CA MET A 99 1.11 -8.18 -7.81
C MET A 99 1.99 -9.29 -7.21
N THR A 100 1.43 -10.10 -6.32
CA THR A 100 2.16 -11.19 -5.65
C THR A 100 2.60 -12.29 -6.63
N MET A 101 1.76 -12.65 -7.60
CA MET A 101 2.18 -13.58 -8.66
C MET A 101 3.36 -13.04 -9.45
N GLY A 102 3.33 -11.75 -9.84
CA GLY A 102 4.44 -11.11 -10.55
C GLY A 102 5.72 -11.07 -9.73
N GLU A 103 5.62 -10.73 -8.44
CA GLU A 103 6.76 -10.70 -7.52
C GLU A 103 7.41 -12.08 -7.36
N VAL A 104 6.62 -13.13 -7.11
CA VAL A 104 7.15 -14.49 -6.94
C VAL A 104 7.78 -14.99 -8.24
N MET A 105 7.11 -14.77 -9.37
CA MET A 105 7.64 -15.16 -10.68
C MET A 105 8.95 -14.45 -11.01
N PHE A 106 9.09 -13.17 -10.70
CA PHE A 106 10.33 -12.43 -11.00
C PHE A 106 11.44 -12.70 -9.99
N SER A 107 11.14 -12.59 -8.69
CA SER A 107 12.13 -12.62 -7.61
C SER A 107 12.71 -14.02 -7.40
N VAL A 108 11.84 -15.04 -7.29
CA VAL A 108 12.28 -16.42 -7.01
C VAL A 108 13.01 -17.00 -8.21
N THR A 109 12.44 -16.88 -9.41
CA THR A 109 13.06 -17.45 -10.62
C THR A 109 14.33 -16.70 -11.03
N GLY A 110 14.38 -15.37 -10.84
CA GLY A 110 15.55 -14.55 -11.15
C GLY A 110 16.74 -14.89 -10.25
N LEU A 111 16.51 -15.10 -8.95
CA LEU A 111 17.53 -15.54 -8.02
C LEU A 111 17.99 -16.98 -8.31
N GLU A 112 17.05 -17.90 -8.56
CA GLU A 112 17.37 -19.28 -8.91
C GLU A 112 18.23 -19.36 -10.17
N PHE A 113 17.84 -18.64 -11.23
CA PHE A 113 18.62 -18.54 -12.46
C PHE A 113 20.02 -17.96 -12.19
N SER A 114 20.11 -16.87 -11.43
CA SER A 114 21.40 -16.24 -11.09
C SER A 114 22.32 -17.20 -10.31
N PHE A 115 21.77 -18.02 -9.41
CA PHE A 115 22.55 -19.03 -8.70
C PHE A 115 22.99 -20.20 -9.58
N THR A 116 22.24 -20.56 -10.63
CA THR A 116 22.68 -21.58 -11.60
C THR A 116 23.79 -21.10 -12.54
N GLN A 117 23.88 -19.79 -12.76
CA GLN A 117 24.85 -19.16 -13.67
C GLN A 117 26.10 -18.62 -12.97
N ALA A 118 26.19 -18.71 -11.64
CA ALA A 118 27.31 -18.19 -10.87
C ALA A 118 28.10 -19.30 -10.15
N PRO A 119 29.44 -19.18 -10.06
CA PRO A 119 30.27 -20.13 -9.31
C PRO A 119 29.86 -20.24 -7.85
N ALA A 120 30.08 -21.40 -7.23
CA ALA A 120 29.66 -21.71 -5.86
C ALA A 120 30.13 -20.70 -4.80
N SER A 121 31.28 -20.05 -5.02
CA SER A 121 31.87 -19.04 -4.13
C SER A 121 31.17 -17.66 -4.17
N MET A 122 30.33 -17.38 -5.18
CA MET A 122 29.72 -16.05 -5.37
C MET A 122 28.26 -15.93 -4.92
N LYS A 123 27.65 -17.01 -4.40
CA LYS A 123 26.22 -17.02 -4.01
C LYS A 123 25.87 -15.96 -2.96
N SER A 124 26.74 -15.75 -1.96
CA SER A 124 26.53 -14.72 -0.92
C SER A 124 26.60 -13.29 -1.47
N VAL A 125 27.50 -13.05 -2.43
CA VAL A 125 27.64 -11.76 -3.10
C VAL A 125 26.41 -11.47 -3.95
N LEU A 126 25.91 -12.45 -4.71
CA LEU A 126 24.68 -12.32 -5.48
C LEU A 126 23.47 -11.96 -4.61
N GLN A 127 23.30 -12.63 -3.47
CA GLN A 127 22.22 -12.30 -2.54
C GLN A 127 22.35 -10.87 -2.00
N SER A 128 23.56 -10.44 -1.68
CA SER A 128 23.83 -9.08 -1.18
C SER A 128 23.55 -8.02 -2.26
N VAL A 129 23.95 -8.29 -3.51
CA VAL A 129 23.68 -7.42 -4.65
C VAL A 129 22.17 -7.37 -4.94
N TRP A 130 21.46 -8.48 -4.83
CA TRP A 130 20.00 -8.52 -4.97
C TRP A 130 19.30 -7.67 -3.90
N LEU A 131 19.71 -7.76 -2.64
CA LEU A 131 19.17 -6.90 -1.58
C LEU A 131 19.51 -5.42 -1.81
N LEU A 132 20.69 -5.14 -2.34
CA LEU A 132 21.11 -3.79 -2.69
C LEU A 132 20.25 -3.18 -3.80
N THR A 133 19.88 -3.95 -4.83
CA THR A 133 18.98 -3.46 -5.88
C THR A 133 17.58 -3.18 -5.34
N VAL A 134 17.06 -4.02 -4.43
CA VAL A 134 15.78 -3.76 -3.75
C VAL A 134 15.85 -2.48 -2.92
N ALA A 135 16.93 -2.26 -2.17
CA ALA A 135 17.13 -1.04 -1.40
C ALA A 135 17.18 0.21 -2.30
N PHE A 136 17.87 0.12 -3.44
CA PHE A 136 17.93 1.21 -4.41
C PHE A 136 16.57 1.50 -5.06
N GLY A 137 15.78 0.46 -5.38
CA GLY A 137 14.41 0.62 -5.88
C GLY A 137 13.52 1.35 -4.86
N ASN A 138 13.58 0.95 -3.59
CA ASN A 138 12.86 1.61 -2.52
C ASN A 138 13.29 3.08 -2.34
N LEU A 139 14.59 3.38 -2.47
CA LEU A 139 15.10 4.75 -2.41
C LEU A 139 14.51 5.63 -3.52
N ILE A 140 14.41 5.11 -4.76
CA ILE A 140 13.80 5.84 -5.88
C ILE A 140 12.34 6.17 -5.59
N VAL A 141 11.57 5.20 -5.05
CA VAL A 141 10.16 5.42 -4.69
C VAL A 141 10.01 6.54 -3.66
N VAL A 142 10.81 6.51 -2.59
CA VAL A 142 10.78 7.55 -1.55
C VAL A 142 11.13 8.91 -2.13
N LEU A 143 12.17 8.99 -2.95
CA LEU A 143 12.59 10.26 -3.58
C LEU A 143 11.48 10.87 -4.44
N ILE A 144 10.77 10.05 -5.22
CA ILE A 144 9.68 10.52 -6.08
C ILE A 144 8.51 11.04 -5.25
N VAL A 145 8.14 10.32 -4.18
CA VAL A 145 7.01 10.68 -3.31
C VAL A 145 7.32 11.91 -2.45
N GLU A 146 8.47 11.95 -1.78
CA GLU A 146 8.85 13.10 -0.94
C GLU A 146 9.21 14.33 -1.77
N GLY A 147 9.72 14.15 -2.98
CA GLY A 147 10.09 15.23 -3.87
C GLY A 147 8.91 16.06 -4.39
N ASN A 148 7.66 15.60 -4.21
CA ASN A 148 6.42 16.24 -4.67
C ASN A 148 6.53 16.78 -6.11
N PHE A 149 7.22 16.04 -6.98
CA PHE A 149 7.52 16.48 -8.35
C PHE A 149 6.28 16.58 -9.24
N LEU A 150 5.16 15.96 -8.83
CA LEU A 150 3.93 15.88 -9.60
C LEU A 150 2.75 16.29 -8.72
N ASP A 151 2.09 17.41 -9.06
CA ASP A 151 0.93 17.94 -8.32
C ASP A 151 -0.27 16.99 -8.22
N ALA A 152 -0.25 15.85 -8.92
CA ALA A 152 -1.38 14.94 -8.98
C ALA A 152 -0.94 13.47 -8.92
N GLN A 153 -1.51 12.74 -7.96
CA GLN A 153 -1.19 11.34 -7.64
C GLN A 153 -1.31 10.37 -8.83
N TRP A 154 -2.25 10.61 -9.75
CA TRP A 154 -2.39 9.79 -10.96
C TRP A 154 -1.19 9.88 -11.90
N LYS A 155 -0.46 11.00 -11.90
CA LYS A 155 0.75 11.17 -12.69
C LYS A 155 1.90 10.33 -12.12
N GLU A 156 1.98 10.20 -10.79
CA GLU A 156 2.97 9.32 -10.13
C GLU A 156 2.73 7.87 -10.52
N PHE A 157 1.48 7.40 -10.45
CA PHE A 157 1.13 6.04 -10.89
C PHE A 157 1.46 5.79 -12.36
N PHE A 158 1.23 6.78 -13.22
CA PHE A 158 1.57 6.67 -14.64
C PHE A 158 3.09 6.65 -14.87
N LEU A 159 3.86 7.44 -14.10
CA LEU A 159 5.31 7.45 -14.13
C LEU A 159 5.87 6.08 -13.71
N PHE A 160 5.40 5.50 -12.61
CA PHE A 160 5.83 4.17 -12.16
C PHE A 160 5.48 3.08 -13.18
N ALA A 161 4.29 3.13 -13.79
CA ALA A 161 3.92 2.20 -14.85
C ALA A 161 4.82 2.33 -16.08
N GLY A 162 5.18 3.57 -16.46
CA GLY A 162 6.13 3.84 -17.55
C GLY A 162 7.53 3.30 -17.26
N LEU A 163 8.03 3.51 -16.04
CA LEU A 163 9.33 2.99 -15.61
C LEU A 163 9.38 1.45 -15.68
N MET A 164 8.34 0.78 -15.16
CA MET A 164 8.20 -0.68 -15.23
C MET A 164 8.14 -1.20 -16.67
N LEU A 165 7.46 -0.49 -17.58
CA LEU A 165 7.42 -0.85 -19.01
C LEU A 165 8.80 -0.75 -19.66
N ILE A 166 9.56 0.31 -19.35
CA ILE A 166 10.91 0.50 -19.86
C ILE A 166 11.82 -0.64 -19.37
N ASP A 167 11.77 -0.96 -18.07
CA ASP A 167 12.55 -2.05 -17.48
C ASP A 167 12.19 -3.40 -18.12
N MET A 168 10.91 -3.65 -18.36
CA MET A 168 10.43 -4.86 -19.05
C MET A 168 10.98 -4.95 -20.48
N LEU A 169 11.02 -3.85 -21.23
CA LEU A 169 11.57 -3.81 -22.60
C LEU A 169 13.08 -4.07 -22.61
N ILE A 170 13.81 -3.47 -21.67
CA ILE A 170 15.25 -3.67 -21.51
C ILE A 170 15.53 -5.14 -21.18
N PHE A 171 14.84 -5.69 -20.18
CA PHE A 171 14.99 -7.09 -19.76
C PHE A 171 14.67 -8.06 -20.91
N THR A 172 13.58 -7.82 -21.63
CA THR A 172 13.19 -8.62 -22.79
C THR A 172 14.26 -8.61 -23.88
N THR A 173 14.80 -7.43 -24.20
CA THR A 173 15.87 -7.29 -25.19
C THR A 173 17.16 -8.00 -24.77
N MET A 174 17.51 -7.91 -23.49
CA MET A 174 18.67 -8.59 -22.92
C MET A 174 18.50 -10.12 -22.92
N ALA A 175 17.31 -10.62 -22.57
CA ALA A 175 16.99 -12.03 -22.58
C ALA A 175 17.11 -12.65 -23.98
N PHE A 176 16.65 -11.96 -25.03
CA PHE A 176 16.80 -12.43 -26.42
C PHE A 176 18.26 -12.53 -26.88
N LYS A 177 19.16 -11.73 -26.30
CA LYS A 177 20.60 -11.75 -26.63
C LYS A 177 21.42 -12.64 -25.70
N TYR A 178 20.79 -13.27 -24.70
CA TYR A 178 21.51 -14.05 -23.70
C TYR A 178 21.84 -15.46 -24.22
N LYS A 179 23.12 -15.81 -24.21
CA LYS A 179 23.62 -17.15 -24.53
C LYS A 179 23.88 -17.90 -23.22
N TYR A 180 23.15 -19.00 -23.00
CA TYR A 180 23.26 -19.84 -21.81
C TYR A 180 24.67 -20.44 -21.68
N ASN A 181 25.26 -20.36 -20.48
CA ASN A 181 26.56 -20.95 -20.20
C ASN A 181 26.38 -22.10 -19.19
N GLU A 182 26.69 -23.33 -19.58
CA GLU A 182 26.65 -24.48 -18.66
C GLU A 182 27.89 -24.47 -17.76
N LEU A 183 27.80 -23.80 -16.60
CA LEU A 183 28.81 -23.87 -15.55
C LEU A 183 28.63 -25.09 -14.64
N ARG A 184 27.41 -25.64 -14.57
CA ARG A 184 27.03 -26.76 -13.68
C ARG A 184 27.82 -28.04 -13.96
N SER A 185 28.16 -28.32 -15.23
CA SER A 185 28.96 -29.50 -15.58
C SER A 185 30.38 -29.42 -15.02
N SER A 186 30.99 -28.24 -14.97
CA SER A 186 32.37 -28.07 -14.54
C SER A 186 32.51 -28.18 -13.01
N GLU A 187 31.55 -27.65 -12.24
CA GLU A 187 31.57 -27.77 -10.77
C GLU A 187 31.12 -29.14 -10.26
N GLU A 188 30.12 -29.82 -10.89
CA GLU A 188 29.81 -31.23 -10.57
C GLU A 188 31.01 -32.13 -10.88
N ASN A 189 31.69 -31.90 -12.02
CA ASN A 189 32.89 -32.68 -12.36
C ASN A 189 34.04 -32.39 -11.39
N LEU A 190 34.28 -31.13 -11.01
CA LEU A 190 35.31 -30.77 -10.00
C LEU A 190 34.98 -31.31 -8.61
N ALA A 191 33.73 -31.27 -8.18
CA ALA A 191 33.31 -31.83 -6.89
C ALA A 191 33.40 -33.36 -6.90
N ILE A 192 33.04 -34.01 -8.01
CA ILE A 192 33.21 -35.46 -8.19
C ILE A 192 34.71 -35.83 -8.27
N GLU A 193 35.55 -34.98 -8.84
CA GLU A 193 37.01 -35.16 -8.95
C GLU A 193 37.72 -34.93 -7.60
N GLU A 194 37.32 -33.93 -6.80
CA GLU A 194 37.77 -33.72 -5.42
C GLU A 194 37.34 -34.85 -4.48
N ILE A 195 36.14 -35.41 -4.65
CA ILE A 195 35.69 -36.61 -3.93
C ILE A 195 36.51 -37.84 -4.38
N LYS A 196 37.12 -37.82 -5.58
CA LYS A 196 37.80 -38.97 -6.16
C LYS A 196 39.28 -39.15 -5.84
N LEU A 197 40.10 -38.19 -5.35
CA LEU A 197 41.44 -38.50 -4.77
C LEU A 197 42.11 -37.27 -4.09
N PRO A 198 42.92 -37.45 -3.01
CA PRO A 198 44.27 -38.00 -3.14
C PRO A 198 44.57 -39.19 -2.20
N GLU A 199 44.51 -40.42 -2.70
CA GLU A 199 45.18 -41.57 -2.12
C GLU A 199 46.68 -41.49 -2.46
N LYS A 200 47.43 -40.76 -1.62
CA LYS A 200 48.89 -40.70 -1.73
C LYS A 200 49.49 -41.88 -0.96
N ASN A 201 49.91 -42.88 -1.74
CA ASN A 201 50.75 -44.03 -1.43
C ASN A 201 51.54 -43.92 -0.09
N THR A 202 51.08 -44.63 0.94
CA THR A 202 51.85 -44.90 2.17
C THR A 202 52.36 -46.33 2.13
N GLN A 203 53.25 -46.65 1.18
CA GLN A 203 53.95 -47.94 1.13
C GLN A 203 55.12 -47.89 0.14
N ASP A 204 56.24 -47.23 0.50
CA ASP A 204 57.56 -47.60 -0.03
C ASP A 204 58.77 -47.00 0.75
N LYS A 205 58.74 -47.00 2.10
CA LYS A 205 59.91 -46.65 2.95
C LYS A 205 59.96 -47.43 4.28
N LEU A 206 59.67 -48.72 4.24
CA LEU A 206 60.11 -49.69 5.23
C LEU A 206 60.43 -50.94 4.40
N ASP A 207 61.73 -51.22 4.23
CA ASP A 207 62.36 -52.45 3.70
C ASP A 207 63.57 -52.12 2.83
N LYS A 208 64.57 -51.44 3.41
CA LYS A 208 65.98 -51.48 3.00
C LYS A 208 66.83 -50.82 4.10
N ASN A 209 67.03 -51.58 5.17
CA ASN A 209 68.20 -51.49 6.06
C ASN A 209 68.73 -52.90 6.23
#